data_AF-A0A2R6P5Y9-F1
#
_entry.id   AF-A0A2R6P5Y9-F1
#
_cell.length_a   1.000
_cell.length_b   1.000
_cell.length_c   1.000
_cell.angle_alpha   90.00
_cell.angle_beta   90.00
_cell.angle_gamma   90.00
#
_symmetry.space_group_name_H-M   'P 1'
#
loop_
_entity.id
_entity.type
_entity.pdbx_description
1 polymer ?
#
loop_
_entity_poly.entity_id
_entity_poly.type
_entity_poly.pdbx_seq_one_letter_code
_entity_poly.pdbx_strand_id
1 'polypeptide(L)'
;MAKMMIRIRSRDALERLSIDNPHLTIAQLKTLIESQLRVPIANQTLSTNQNLLLAKTADDLARFTDMANPHAPISGIGIGHGSMIYLSYEGERTVAGPNFNPAGSFGRKMTMDDLIAKQMRVTRQENPHCELVSFDRDAANAFQHYVNDSLAFAVKRGGIMYGTVSPEGKVEVDFIYEPPQHGTEENLVLLRDPDEERLVEAIAMGLGMRKVGFIFTQTIGQNKKDYTLSNAEILQAAELHAEGDLKEWVTAVVKLEVNEEGGADVHFEAFQMSDVCIRLFKEGLFESEVGADADPKLSRMKKDVVVGVKDTKEVDNDFFLVVVKIFDHQGPLSATFPIENRNTPVTMRALKNHLDRARSLPFVKRISDFHLLLLLARFLDVNADVPALAVCVQTQTAVPEGYRLLIDSMASAS
;
A
#
# COMPACT_ATOMS: atom_id res chain seq x y z
N MET A 1 56.13 2.14 0.53
CA MET A 1 56.15 3.17 1.59
C MET A 1 54.71 3.44 2.01
N ALA A 2 54.42 3.53 3.31
CA ALA A 2 53.05 3.66 3.79
C ALA A 2 52.52 5.08 3.52
N LYS A 3 51.50 5.19 2.66
CA LYS A 3 50.85 6.46 2.33
C LYS A 3 50.00 6.91 3.52
N MET A 4 50.31 8.08 4.07
CA MET A 4 49.57 8.70 5.15
C MET A 4 48.53 9.66 4.59
N MET A 5 47.36 9.77 5.22
CA MET A 5 46.34 10.75 4.84
C MET A 5 46.05 11.61 6.05
N ILE A 6 46.06 12.93 5.88
CA ILE A 6 45.64 13.89 6.90
C ILE A 6 44.43 14.68 6.40
N ARG A 7 43.71 15.30 7.33
CA ARG A 7 42.54 16.12 7.05
C ARG A 7 42.88 17.59 7.30
N ILE A 8 42.69 18.44 6.31
CA ILE A 8 42.86 19.89 6.41
C ILE A 8 41.48 20.53 6.52
N ARG A 9 41.19 21.17 7.65
CA ARG A 9 39.95 21.93 7.86
C ARG A 9 40.25 23.41 7.74
N SER A 10 39.65 24.05 6.76
CA SER A 10 39.61 25.51 6.60
C SER A 10 38.20 26.02 6.88
N ARG A 11 37.99 27.34 6.76
CA ARG A 11 36.64 27.94 6.88
C ARG A 11 35.70 27.50 5.77
N ASP A 12 36.24 27.27 4.58
CA ASP A 12 35.50 26.97 3.36
C ASP A 12 35.38 25.47 3.07
N ALA A 13 36.23 24.61 3.65
CA ALA A 13 36.34 23.21 3.24
C ALA A 13 36.83 22.25 4.33
N LEU A 14 36.61 20.96 4.10
CA LEU A 14 37.35 19.87 4.76
C LEU A 14 37.95 18.98 3.67
N GLU A 15 39.26 19.03 3.50
CA GLU A 15 39.99 18.38 2.41
C GLU A 15 40.92 17.30 2.95
N ARG A 16 41.16 16.25 2.16
CA ARG A 16 42.09 15.17 2.51
C ARG A 16 43.37 15.34 1.73
N LEU A 17 44.50 15.35 2.43
CA LEU A 17 45.82 15.54 1.85
C LEU A 17 46.64 14.26 2.07
N SER A 18 47.13 13.69 0.96
CA SER A 18 47.97 12.48 0.98
C SER A 18 49.43 12.87 1.16
N ILE A 19 50.08 12.24 2.13
CA ILE A 19 51.48 12.40 2.50
C ILE A 19 52.22 11.10 2.23
N ASP A 20 53.21 11.14 1.35
CA ASP A 20 54.00 9.96 0.98
C ASP A 20 55.19 9.73 1.93
N ASN A 21 55.61 10.75 2.68
CA ASN A 21 56.70 10.69 3.65
C ASN A 21 56.21 11.08 5.08
N PRO A 22 56.13 10.15 6.04
CA PRO A 22 55.65 10.42 7.40
C PRO A 22 56.60 11.31 8.24
N HIS A 23 57.81 11.60 7.75
CA HIS A 23 58.78 12.50 8.38
C HIS A 23 58.78 13.92 7.76
N LEU A 24 57.72 14.26 7.02
CA LEU A 24 57.50 15.60 6.44
C LEU A 24 57.69 16.70 7.49
N THR A 25 58.40 17.77 7.15
CA THR A 25 58.47 18.97 8.00
C THR A 25 57.26 19.89 7.80
N ILE A 26 57.04 20.82 8.72
CA ILE A 26 55.98 21.83 8.59
C ILE A 26 56.14 22.66 7.31
N ALA A 27 57.37 23.04 6.93
CA ALA A 27 57.62 23.75 5.68
C ALA A 27 57.17 22.94 4.45
N GLN A 28 57.50 21.65 4.42
CA GLN A 28 57.10 20.75 3.35
C GLN A 28 55.58 20.50 3.33
N LEU A 29 54.93 20.48 4.50
CA LEU A 29 53.47 20.45 4.60
C LEU A 29 52.83 21.69 3.97
N LYS A 30 53.38 22.88 4.22
CA LYS A 30 52.87 24.11 3.59
C LYS A 30 53.00 24.09 2.07
N THR A 31 54.12 23.59 1.54
CA THR A 31 54.30 23.36 0.10
C THR A 31 53.28 22.37 -0.45
N LEU A 32 52.97 21.31 0.30
CA LEU A 32 52.00 20.31 -0.11
C LEU A 32 50.57 20.89 -0.16
N ILE A 33 50.21 21.71 0.82
CA ILE A 33 48.95 22.47 0.85
C ILE A 33 48.86 23.44 -0.33
N GLU A 34 49.93 24.15 -0.65
CA GLU A 34 49.97 25.04 -1.82
C GLU A 34 49.74 24.26 -3.12
N SER A 35 50.44 23.14 -3.30
CA SER A 35 50.33 22.32 -4.52
C SER A 35 48.97 21.65 -4.71
N GLN A 36 48.37 21.11 -3.64
CA GLN A 36 47.12 20.33 -3.73
C GLN A 36 45.88 21.18 -3.49
N LEU A 37 45.96 22.16 -2.58
CA LEU A 37 44.82 22.95 -2.10
C LEU A 37 44.85 24.40 -2.61
N ARG A 38 45.89 24.77 -3.37
CA ARG A 38 46.07 26.09 -4.02
C ARG A 38 46.06 27.28 -3.06
N VAL A 39 46.51 27.07 -1.81
CA VAL A 39 46.66 28.14 -0.83
C VAL A 39 48.14 28.58 -0.79
N PRO A 40 48.48 29.83 -1.16
CA PRO A 40 49.88 30.28 -1.17
C PRO A 40 50.55 30.16 0.19
N ILE A 41 51.80 29.69 0.26
CA ILE A 41 52.51 29.48 1.54
C ILE A 41 52.52 30.73 2.42
N ALA A 42 52.65 31.92 1.81
CA ALA A 42 52.65 33.21 2.49
C ALA A 42 51.35 33.50 3.26
N ASN A 43 50.23 32.90 2.83
CA ASN A 43 48.91 33.11 3.43
C ASN A 43 48.54 31.99 4.41
N GLN A 44 49.35 30.94 4.56
CA GLN A 44 49.02 29.78 5.38
C GLN A 44 49.41 29.97 6.85
N THR A 45 48.40 30.02 7.72
CA THR A 45 48.54 29.78 9.16
C THR A 45 48.00 28.40 9.49
N LEU A 46 48.82 27.55 10.12
CA LEU A 46 48.45 26.17 10.48
C LEU A 46 48.41 26.03 12.00
N SER A 47 47.49 25.21 12.50
CA SER A 47 47.44 24.82 13.90
C SER A 47 46.71 23.49 14.07
N THR A 48 47.03 22.77 15.14
CA THR A 48 46.24 21.64 15.64
C THR A 48 45.01 22.10 16.43
N ASN A 49 44.92 23.39 16.77
CA ASN A 49 43.82 23.98 17.53
C ASN A 49 42.70 24.50 16.62
N GLN A 50 41.48 24.00 16.84
CA GLN A 50 40.28 24.41 16.09
C GLN A 50 39.98 25.91 16.16
N ASN A 51 40.33 26.56 17.27
CA ASN A 51 40.05 27.98 17.48
C ASN A 51 40.79 28.89 16.49
N LEU A 52 41.79 28.37 15.76
CA LEU A 52 42.42 29.07 14.64
C LEU A 52 41.39 29.56 13.62
N LEU A 53 40.33 28.78 13.36
CA LEU A 53 39.30 29.18 12.40
C LEU A 53 38.41 30.33 12.89
N LEU A 54 38.45 30.65 14.18
CA LEU A 54 37.71 31.77 14.78
C LEU A 54 38.51 33.07 14.83
N ALA A 55 39.83 33.03 14.58
CA ALA A 55 40.73 34.18 14.61
C ALA A 55 40.36 35.21 13.53
N LYS A 56 40.08 36.46 13.91
CA LYS A 56 39.60 37.50 12.96
C LYS A 56 40.67 38.49 12.56
N THR A 57 41.74 38.60 13.35
CA THR A 57 42.81 39.58 13.16
C THR A 57 44.18 38.89 13.05
N ALA A 58 45.17 39.60 12.50
CA ALA A 58 46.55 39.11 12.44
C ALA A 58 47.12 38.80 13.84
N ASP A 59 46.76 39.60 14.85
CA ASP A 59 47.17 39.38 16.24
C ASP A 59 46.54 38.10 16.84
N ASP A 60 45.32 37.75 16.44
CA ASP A 60 44.70 36.48 16.85
C ASP A 60 45.43 35.29 16.22
N LEU A 61 45.81 35.39 14.94
CA LEU A 61 46.55 34.35 14.21
C LEU A 61 47.94 34.12 14.82
N ALA A 62 48.62 35.18 15.24
CA ALA A 62 49.95 35.11 15.84
C ALA A 62 50.01 34.32 17.16
N ARG A 63 48.87 34.09 17.82
CA ARG A 63 48.79 33.29 19.06
C ARG A 63 48.93 31.78 18.82
N PHE A 64 48.75 31.32 17.58
CA PHE A 64 48.84 29.90 17.21
C PHE A 64 50.27 29.58 16.74
N THR A 65 51.11 29.19 17.70
CA THR A 65 52.55 28.95 17.47
C THR A 65 52.93 27.47 17.43
N ASP A 66 51.99 26.56 17.65
CA ASP A 66 52.22 25.11 17.72
C ASP A 66 52.77 24.52 16.41
N MET A 67 52.54 25.20 15.29
CA MET A 67 53.11 24.86 13.98
C MET A 67 53.99 25.95 13.37
N ALA A 68 54.61 26.80 14.20
CA ALA A 68 55.43 27.92 13.70
C ALA A 68 56.84 27.51 13.24
N ASN A 69 57.42 26.42 13.76
CA ASN A 69 58.79 26.01 13.43
C ASN A 69 58.83 25.25 12.08
N PRO A 70 59.41 25.82 11.00
CA PRO A 70 59.40 25.19 9.68
C PRO A 70 60.18 23.88 9.59
N HIS A 71 61.13 23.66 10.49
CA HIS A 71 61.99 22.46 10.52
C HIS A 71 61.44 21.33 11.40
N ALA A 72 60.39 21.58 12.18
CA ALA A 72 59.79 20.55 13.01
C ALA A 72 59.12 19.47 12.14
N PRO A 73 59.35 18.17 12.40
CA PRO A 73 58.62 17.10 11.75
C PRO A 73 57.17 17.07 12.24
N ILE A 74 56.21 16.80 11.35
CA ILE A 74 54.79 16.76 11.72
C ILE A 74 54.49 15.68 12.78
N SER A 75 55.24 14.59 12.79
CA SER A 75 55.13 13.54 13.82
C SER A 75 55.58 14.02 15.20
N GLY A 76 56.50 14.98 15.27
CA GLY A 76 56.98 15.58 16.53
C GLY A 76 55.94 16.42 17.26
N ILE A 77 54.87 16.81 16.57
CA ILE A 77 53.73 17.55 17.11
C ILE A 77 52.43 16.70 17.13
N GLY A 78 52.56 15.38 17.05
CA GLY A 78 51.44 14.45 17.19
C GLY A 78 50.54 14.30 15.97
N ILE A 79 51.00 14.73 14.78
CA ILE A 79 50.24 14.56 13.53
C ILE A 79 50.59 13.20 12.92
N GLY A 80 49.59 12.32 12.85
CA GLY A 80 49.66 10.98 12.25
C GLY A 80 48.51 10.74 11.26
N HIS A 81 48.36 9.49 10.82
CA HIS A 81 47.30 9.12 9.88
C HIS A 81 45.91 9.47 10.45
N GLY A 82 45.12 10.21 9.68
CA GLY A 82 43.79 10.68 10.05
C GLY A 82 43.77 11.95 10.90
N SER A 83 44.92 12.49 11.33
CA SER A 83 44.96 13.73 12.12
C SER A 83 44.32 14.90 11.39
N MET A 84 43.69 15.79 12.17
CA MET A 84 43.07 17.02 11.69
C MET A 84 44.03 18.18 11.90
N ILE A 85 44.21 19.01 10.88
CA ILE A 85 44.96 20.27 10.95
C ILE A 85 44.03 21.38 10.50
N TYR A 86 44.04 22.48 11.22
CA TYR A 86 43.27 23.67 10.90
C TYR A 86 44.14 24.62 10.09
N LEU A 87 43.59 25.13 9.00
CA LEU A 87 44.24 26.05 8.08
C LEU A 87 43.43 27.35 8.02
N SER A 88 44.06 28.46 8.39
CA SER A 88 43.54 29.81 8.15
C SER A 88 44.38 30.50 7.08
N TYR A 89 43.70 31.16 6.15
CA TYR A 89 44.31 31.98 5.11
C TYR A 89 43.32 33.07 4.67
N GLU A 90 43.83 34.13 4.07
CA GLU A 90 43.03 35.17 3.42
C GLU A 90 43.03 34.96 1.89
N GLY A 91 41.85 35.12 1.28
CA GLY A 91 41.62 34.99 -0.15
C GLY A 91 40.46 34.06 -0.52
N GLU A 92 40.01 34.14 -1.77
CA GLU A 92 39.02 33.24 -2.35
C GLU A 92 39.72 32.15 -3.17
N ARG A 93 39.24 30.91 -3.06
CA ARG A 93 39.68 29.78 -3.90
C ARG A 93 38.49 28.92 -4.28
N THR A 94 38.64 28.19 -5.37
CA THR A 94 37.66 27.18 -5.79
C THR A 94 37.93 25.88 -5.05
N VAL A 95 36.99 25.44 -4.21
CA VAL A 95 37.02 24.16 -3.52
C VAL A 95 36.13 23.16 -4.28
N ALA A 96 36.61 21.95 -4.50
CA ALA A 96 35.80 20.89 -5.07
C ALA A 96 34.63 20.56 -4.12
N GLY A 97 33.39 20.71 -4.60
CA GLY A 97 32.19 20.40 -3.83
C GLY A 97 32.09 18.91 -3.47
N PRO A 98 31.37 18.55 -2.41
CA PRO A 98 31.17 17.15 -2.04
C PRO A 98 30.43 16.39 -3.15
N ASN A 99 30.83 15.13 -3.39
CA ASN A 99 30.00 14.19 -4.16
C ASN A 99 28.68 14.00 -3.41
N PHE A 100 27.61 14.61 -3.92
CA PHE A 100 26.29 14.58 -3.30
C PHE A 100 25.50 13.37 -3.82
N ASN A 101 25.40 12.33 -3.00
CA ASN A 101 24.36 11.31 -3.14
C ASN A 101 23.29 11.58 -2.08
N PRO A 102 22.07 11.98 -2.45
CA PRO A 102 21.04 12.32 -1.46
C PRO A 102 20.57 11.06 -0.72
N ALA A 103 21.02 10.91 0.53
CA ALA A 103 20.32 10.13 1.52
C ALA A 103 19.41 11.07 2.32
N GLY A 104 18.14 10.68 2.46
CA GLY A 104 17.07 11.52 2.98
C GLY A 104 17.33 12.11 4.37
N SER A 105 16.81 13.33 4.51
CA SER A 105 16.34 14.01 5.73
C SER A 105 17.19 13.88 7.01
N PHE A 106 18.26 14.66 7.11
CA PHE A 106 18.74 15.12 8.42
C PHE A 106 18.92 16.64 8.39
N GLY A 107 18.17 17.37 9.21
CA GLY A 107 18.38 18.81 9.46
C GLY A 107 17.55 19.81 8.64
N ARG A 108 16.48 19.43 7.94
CA ARG A 108 15.55 20.42 7.36
C ARG A 108 14.80 21.12 8.51
N LYS A 109 14.95 22.44 8.65
CA LYS A 109 14.13 23.23 9.58
C LYS A 109 12.66 23.07 9.18
N MET A 110 11.84 22.58 10.12
CA MET A 110 10.39 22.49 9.95
C MET A 110 9.83 23.86 9.59
N THR A 111 9.20 23.97 8.44
CA THR A 111 8.45 25.16 8.02
C THR A 111 7.05 25.16 8.66
N MET A 112 6.37 26.31 8.69
CA MET A 112 4.95 26.35 9.10
C MET A 112 4.09 25.42 8.23
N ASP A 113 4.42 25.30 6.94
CA ASP A 113 3.74 24.36 6.04
C ASP A 113 4.04 22.89 6.41
N ASP A 114 5.24 22.57 6.91
CA ASP A 114 5.55 21.23 7.45
C ASP A 114 4.82 20.95 8.79
N LEU A 115 4.53 22.00 9.57
CA LEU A 115 3.73 21.90 10.79
C LEU A 115 2.23 21.78 10.49
N ILE A 116 1.75 22.44 9.44
CA ILE A 116 0.38 22.32 8.91
C ILE A 116 0.19 20.97 8.22
N ALA A 117 1.19 20.46 7.51
CA ALA A 117 1.20 19.11 6.94
C ALA A 117 1.24 18.01 8.03
N LYS A 118 1.71 18.34 9.23
CA LYS A 118 1.59 17.51 10.43
C LYS A 118 0.20 17.57 11.08
N GLN A 119 -0.60 18.59 10.79
CA GLN A 119 -2.00 18.61 11.20
C GLN A 119 -2.75 17.60 10.32
N MET A 120 -3.42 16.63 10.95
CA MET A 120 -4.19 15.60 10.25
C MET A 120 -5.44 16.22 9.62
N ARG A 121 -5.26 16.86 8.47
CA ARG A 121 -6.34 17.50 7.76
C ARG A 121 -7.13 16.47 6.95
N VAL A 122 -8.44 16.49 7.15
CA VAL A 122 -9.40 15.74 6.35
C VAL A 122 -9.98 16.68 5.31
N THR A 123 -9.78 16.33 4.04
CA THR A 123 -10.28 17.04 2.87
C THR A 123 -10.95 16.06 1.94
N ARG A 124 -11.98 16.53 1.22
CA ARG A 124 -12.64 15.71 0.20
C ARG A 124 -11.64 15.38 -0.91
N GLN A 125 -11.64 14.12 -1.31
CA GLN A 125 -10.91 13.65 -2.49
C GLN A 125 -11.90 13.62 -3.66
N GLU A 126 -11.59 14.36 -4.72
CA GLU A 126 -12.51 14.53 -5.85
C GLU A 126 -12.44 13.37 -6.85
N ASN A 127 -11.25 12.79 -7.06
CA ASN A 127 -11.04 11.74 -8.05
C ASN A 127 -10.59 10.43 -7.38
N PRO A 128 -11.19 9.29 -7.74
CA PRO A 128 -10.70 7.97 -7.30
C PRO A 128 -9.40 7.62 -8.03
N HIS A 129 -8.63 6.66 -7.50
CA HIS A 129 -7.53 6.04 -8.26
C HIS A 129 -8.08 5.02 -9.28
N CYS A 130 -9.21 4.39 -8.96
CA CYS A 130 -9.97 3.54 -9.88
C CYS A 130 -10.76 4.37 -10.90
N GLU A 131 -10.44 4.26 -12.20
CA GLU A 131 -11.13 4.98 -13.28
C GLU A 131 -12.62 4.58 -13.38
N LEU A 132 -12.86 3.27 -13.31
CA LEU A 132 -14.19 2.65 -13.29
C LEU A 132 -14.08 1.24 -12.74
N VAL A 133 -15.20 0.72 -12.24
CA VAL A 133 -15.39 -0.68 -11.93
C VAL A 133 -16.38 -1.30 -12.91
N SER A 134 -16.06 -2.45 -13.46
CA SER A 134 -16.93 -3.24 -14.34
C SER A 134 -17.24 -4.57 -13.68
N PHE A 135 -18.52 -4.91 -13.54
CA PHE A 135 -18.94 -6.18 -12.96
C PHE A 135 -19.31 -7.20 -14.03
N ASP A 136 -18.89 -8.45 -13.87
CA ASP A 136 -19.44 -9.55 -14.65
C ASP A 136 -20.94 -9.67 -14.36
N ARG A 137 -21.74 -9.69 -15.43
CA ARG A 137 -23.21 -9.71 -15.34
C ARG A 137 -23.73 -10.91 -14.58
N ASP A 138 -23.18 -12.09 -14.82
CA ASP A 138 -23.70 -13.32 -14.22
C ASP A 138 -23.31 -13.42 -12.73
N ALA A 139 -22.07 -13.05 -12.39
CA ALA A 139 -21.60 -13.00 -11.00
C ALA A 139 -22.37 -11.95 -10.17
N ALA A 140 -22.52 -10.73 -10.70
CA ALA A 140 -23.31 -9.69 -10.03
C ALA A 140 -24.78 -10.10 -9.88
N ASN A 141 -25.36 -10.72 -10.92
CA ASN A 141 -26.72 -11.23 -10.89
C ASN A 141 -26.90 -12.34 -9.84
N ALA A 142 -25.95 -13.28 -9.74
CA ALA A 142 -25.97 -14.35 -8.75
C ALA A 142 -25.88 -13.83 -7.30
N PHE A 143 -25.17 -12.73 -7.07
CA PHE A 143 -25.11 -12.07 -5.76
C PHE A 143 -26.43 -11.36 -5.43
N GLN A 144 -26.90 -10.44 -6.29
CA GLN A 144 -28.13 -9.69 -6.02
C GLN A 144 -29.36 -10.59 -5.88
N HIS A 145 -29.48 -11.64 -6.70
CA HIS A 145 -30.62 -12.54 -6.67
C HIS A 145 -30.70 -13.28 -5.34
N TYR A 146 -29.57 -13.69 -4.78
CA TYR A 146 -29.58 -14.35 -3.47
C TYR A 146 -29.99 -13.40 -2.35
N VAL A 147 -29.46 -12.19 -2.37
CA VAL A 147 -29.78 -11.17 -1.36
C VAL A 147 -31.25 -10.78 -1.44
N ASN A 148 -31.78 -10.60 -2.65
CA ASN A 148 -33.17 -10.25 -2.86
C ASN A 148 -34.12 -11.40 -2.48
N ASP A 149 -33.91 -12.60 -3.03
CA ASP A 149 -34.90 -13.67 -2.93
C ASP A 149 -34.78 -14.47 -1.64
N SER A 150 -33.56 -14.68 -1.15
CA SER A 150 -33.33 -15.51 0.04
C SER A 150 -33.21 -14.70 1.33
N LEU A 151 -32.71 -13.47 1.26
CA LEU A 151 -32.51 -12.62 2.44
C LEU A 151 -33.48 -11.43 2.49
N ALA A 152 -34.15 -11.08 1.39
CA ALA A 152 -35.03 -9.92 1.28
C ALA A 152 -34.40 -8.62 1.81
N PHE A 153 -33.08 -8.47 1.69
CA PHE A 153 -32.31 -7.36 2.28
C PHE A 153 -32.58 -7.15 3.79
N ALA A 154 -32.96 -8.20 4.52
CA ALA A 154 -33.25 -8.14 5.96
C ALA A 154 -31.97 -8.18 6.82
N VAL A 155 -30.90 -8.77 6.29
CA VAL A 155 -29.57 -8.83 6.91
C VAL A 155 -28.51 -8.47 5.88
N LYS A 156 -27.38 -7.95 6.36
CA LYS A 156 -26.22 -7.67 5.52
C LYS A 156 -25.58 -8.96 4.99
N ARG A 157 -25.04 -8.89 3.78
CA ARG A 157 -24.26 -9.95 3.12
C ARG A 157 -23.10 -9.28 2.40
N GLY A 158 -21.94 -9.90 2.37
CA GLY A 158 -20.80 -9.39 1.62
C GLY A 158 -19.92 -10.46 1.00
N GLY A 159 -19.02 -10.01 0.13
CA GLY A 159 -18.09 -10.84 -0.61
C GLY A 159 -16.84 -10.07 -1.01
N ILE A 160 -15.76 -10.80 -1.23
CA ILE A 160 -14.52 -10.28 -1.77
C ILE A 160 -14.58 -10.40 -3.29
N MET A 161 -14.32 -9.30 -3.98
CA MET A 161 -14.35 -9.21 -5.43
C MET A 161 -12.99 -9.57 -6.01
N TYR A 162 -12.98 -10.45 -7.00
CA TYR A 162 -11.79 -10.87 -7.72
C TYR A 162 -11.91 -10.59 -9.20
N GLY A 163 -10.79 -10.23 -9.81
CA GLY A 163 -10.69 -10.03 -11.25
C GLY A 163 -9.38 -9.34 -11.61
N THR A 164 -9.41 -8.38 -12.52
CA THR A 164 -8.20 -7.75 -13.06
C THR A 164 -8.21 -6.22 -12.92
N VAL A 165 -7.01 -5.63 -13.01
CA VAL A 165 -6.84 -4.17 -13.03
C VAL A 165 -6.01 -3.80 -14.24
N SER A 166 -6.56 -2.94 -15.10
CA SER A 166 -5.86 -2.46 -16.30
C SER A 166 -4.79 -1.41 -15.94
N PRO A 167 -3.80 -1.15 -16.81
CA PRO A 167 -2.81 -0.09 -16.60
C PRO A 167 -3.41 1.32 -16.44
N GLU A 168 -4.61 1.54 -16.99
CA GLU A 168 -5.37 2.80 -16.89
C GLU A 168 -6.14 2.93 -15.57
N GLY A 169 -6.12 1.89 -14.71
CA GLY A 169 -6.82 1.88 -13.43
C GLY A 169 -8.28 1.43 -13.53
N LYS A 170 -8.64 0.69 -14.58
CA LYS A 170 -9.97 0.07 -14.71
C LYS A 170 -9.98 -1.25 -13.96
N VAL A 171 -10.97 -1.45 -13.10
CA VAL A 171 -11.17 -2.68 -12.35
C VAL A 171 -12.24 -3.51 -13.03
N GLU A 172 -11.93 -4.75 -13.39
CA GLU A 172 -12.91 -5.73 -13.87
C GLU A 172 -13.08 -6.79 -12.78
N VAL A 173 -14.33 -7.01 -12.34
CA VAL A 173 -14.71 -8.01 -11.34
C VAL A 173 -15.33 -9.20 -12.05
N ASP A 174 -14.62 -10.33 -12.08
CA ASP A 174 -15.00 -11.55 -12.79
C ASP A 174 -15.78 -12.53 -11.89
N PHE A 175 -15.53 -12.53 -10.58
CA PHE A 175 -16.28 -13.34 -9.61
C PHE A 175 -16.27 -12.72 -8.21
N ILE A 176 -17.23 -13.16 -7.38
CA ILE A 176 -17.39 -12.71 -5.99
C ILE A 176 -17.28 -13.94 -5.09
N TYR A 177 -16.27 -13.98 -4.23
CA TYR A 177 -16.15 -14.99 -3.18
C TYR A 177 -16.88 -14.52 -1.92
N GLU A 178 -17.82 -15.31 -1.41
CA GLU A 178 -18.55 -15.00 -0.18
C GLU A 178 -17.95 -15.79 0.99
N PRO A 179 -17.11 -15.16 1.85
CA PRO A 179 -16.52 -15.87 2.99
C PRO A 179 -17.62 -16.31 3.99
N PRO A 180 -17.31 -17.26 4.88
CA PRO A 180 -18.19 -17.55 6.02
C PRO A 180 -18.45 -16.25 6.77
N GLN A 181 -19.71 -15.96 7.10
CA GLN A 181 -20.10 -14.64 7.59
C GLN A 181 -21.37 -14.67 8.42
N HIS A 182 -21.53 -13.67 9.27
CA HIS A 182 -22.73 -13.43 10.05
C HIS A 182 -23.22 -12.00 9.82
N GLY A 183 -24.32 -11.88 9.11
CA GLY A 183 -25.01 -10.61 8.87
C GLY A 183 -26.11 -10.36 9.87
N THR A 184 -26.24 -9.12 10.30
CA THR A 184 -27.39 -8.57 11.04
C THR A 184 -27.96 -7.39 10.25
N GLU A 185 -28.97 -6.70 10.79
CA GLU A 185 -29.52 -5.50 10.14
C GLU A 185 -28.47 -4.37 10.01
N GLU A 186 -27.62 -4.22 11.02
CA GLU A 186 -26.70 -3.09 11.15
C GLU A 186 -25.25 -3.45 10.83
N ASN A 187 -24.84 -4.70 11.09
CA ASN A 187 -23.44 -5.13 11.01
C ASN A 187 -23.26 -6.39 10.16
N LEU A 188 -22.09 -6.49 9.51
CA LEU A 188 -21.62 -7.66 8.80
C LEU A 188 -20.30 -8.13 9.40
N VAL A 189 -20.26 -9.35 9.93
CA VAL A 189 -19.05 -9.96 10.47
C VAL A 189 -18.55 -11.02 9.49
N LEU A 190 -17.35 -10.84 8.95
CA LEU A 190 -16.68 -11.84 8.13
C LEU A 190 -15.92 -12.81 9.04
N LEU A 191 -16.30 -14.09 9.00
CA LEU A 191 -15.67 -15.18 9.75
C LEU A 191 -14.56 -15.78 8.87
N ARG A 192 -13.46 -15.05 8.72
CA ARG A 192 -12.30 -15.39 7.87
C ARG A 192 -11.85 -16.83 8.11
N ASP A 193 -11.70 -17.60 7.04
CA ASP A 193 -11.18 -18.97 7.04
C ASP A 193 -9.87 -19.00 6.24
N PRO A 194 -8.70 -18.97 6.91
CA PRO A 194 -7.41 -18.91 6.22
C PRO A 194 -7.11 -20.10 5.32
N ASP A 195 -7.75 -21.26 5.54
CA ASP A 195 -7.54 -22.45 4.72
C ASP A 195 -8.38 -22.38 3.45
N GLU A 196 -9.65 -21.99 3.55
CA GLU A 196 -10.50 -21.73 2.38
C GLU A 196 -9.97 -20.56 1.55
N GLU A 197 -9.57 -19.45 2.19
CA GLU A 197 -8.99 -18.29 1.51
C GLU A 197 -7.73 -18.65 0.73
N ARG A 198 -6.89 -19.55 1.24
CA ARG A 198 -5.70 -20.02 0.50
C ARG A 198 -6.08 -20.73 -0.80
N LEU A 199 -7.18 -21.48 -0.81
CA LEU A 199 -7.69 -22.11 -2.03
C LEU A 199 -8.21 -21.05 -3.01
N VAL A 200 -8.96 -20.06 -2.51
CA VAL A 200 -9.45 -18.95 -3.32
C VAL A 200 -8.32 -18.18 -3.98
N GLU A 201 -7.27 -17.84 -3.22
CA GLU A 201 -6.08 -17.14 -3.75
C GLU A 201 -5.32 -17.99 -4.78
N ALA A 202 -5.20 -19.30 -4.56
CA ALA A 202 -4.56 -20.21 -5.51
C ALA A 202 -5.34 -20.31 -6.83
N ILE A 203 -6.67 -20.37 -6.76
CA ILE A 203 -7.56 -20.34 -7.94
C ILE A 203 -7.42 -19.00 -8.67
N ALA A 204 -7.54 -17.88 -7.96
CA ALA A 204 -7.42 -16.54 -8.52
C ALA A 204 -6.09 -16.36 -9.23
N MET A 205 -4.98 -16.77 -8.59
CA MET A 205 -3.65 -16.72 -9.18
C MET A 205 -3.54 -17.53 -10.47
N GLY A 206 -4.08 -18.76 -10.49
CA GLY A 206 -4.09 -19.60 -11.70
C GLY A 206 -5.00 -19.05 -12.81
N LEU A 207 -6.04 -18.29 -12.46
CA LEU A 207 -6.88 -17.55 -13.40
C LEU A 207 -6.24 -16.24 -13.90
N GLY A 208 -5.10 -15.83 -13.32
CA GLY A 208 -4.47 -14.53 -13.57
C GLY A 208 -5.26 -13.36 -13.00
N MET A 209 -6.06 -13.61 -11.96
CA MET A 209 -6.90 -12.66 -11.26
C MET A 209 -6.32 -12.38 -9.87
N ARG A 210 -6.81 -11.32 -9.24
CA ARG A 210 -6.44 -10.91 -7.88
C ARG A 210 -7.64 -10.34 -7.14
N LYS A 211 -7.52 -10.17 -5.82
CA LYS A 211 -8.46 -9.36 -5.05
C LYS A 211 -8.45 -7.93 -5.56
N VAL A 212 -9.63 -7.40 -5.87
CA VAL A 212 -9.83 -6.05 -6.42
C VAL A 212 -10.81 -5.20 -5.61
N GLY A 213 -11.55 -5.80 -4.69
CA GLY A 213 -12.47 -5.03 -3.85
C GLY A 213 -13.31 -5.83 -2.88
N PHE A 214 -14.24 -5.13 -2.25
CA PHE A 214 -15.24 -5.66 -1.33
C PHE A 214 -16.63 -5.23 -1.79
N ILE A 215 -17.59 -6.15 -1.76
CA ILE A 215 -19.01 -5.86 -2.02
C ILE A 215 -19.82 -6.23 -0.80
N PHE A 216 -20.79 -5.40 -0.42
CA PHE A 216 -21.74 -5.74 0.63
C PHE A 216 -23.12 -5.13 0.39
N THR A 217 -24.11 -5.57 1.17
CA THR A 217 -25.49 -5.12 1.05
C THR A 217 -25.88 -4.16 2.17
N GLN A 218 -26.71 -3.17 1.84
CA GLN A 218 -27.43 -2.38 2.82
C GLN A 218 -28.84 -2.96 3.03
N THR A 219 -29.30 -2.93 4.27
CA THR A 219 -30.63 -3.42 4.61
C THR A 219 -31.70 -2.39 4.32
N ILE A 220 -32.95 -2.84 4.18
CA ILE A 220 -34.10 -1.95 3.91
C ILE A 220 -34.27 -0.89 5.02
N GLY A 221 -33.93 -1.22 6.27
CA GLY A 221 -33.95 -0.29 7.39
C GLY A 221 -32.96 0.87 7.22
N GLN A 222 -31.79 0.60 6.66
CA GLN A 222 -30.74 1.59 6.42
C GLN A 222 -31.09 2.56 5.28
N ASN A 223 -31.78 2.10 4.23
CA ASN A 223 -32.16 2.95 3.09
C ASN A 223 -33.08 4.14 3.48
N LYS A 224 -33.62 4.14 4.70
CA LYS A 224 -34.43 5.23 5.26
C LYS A 224 -33.61 6.27 6.04
N LYS A 225 -32.30 6.06 6.20
CA LYS A 225 -31.40 6.91 7.01
C LYS A 225 -30.64 7.89 6.10
N ASP A 226 -30.26 9.05 6.64
CA ASP A 226 -29.60 10.16 5.92
C ASP A 226 -28.07 10.06 5.93
N TYR A 227 -27.52 8.96 5.42
CA TYR A 227 -26.09 8.76 5.19
C TYR A 227 -25.84 7.69 4.12
N THR A 228 -24.72 7.79 3.39
CA THR A 228 -24.35 6.78 2.39
C THR A 228 -23.80 5.52 3.06
N LEU A 229 -22.70 5.64 3.82
CA LEU A 229 -22.13 4.53 4.59
C LEU A 229 -22.11 4.86 6.09
N SER A 230 -22.38 3.87 6.93
CA SER A 230 -22.26 3.99 8.38
C SER A 230 -20.80 3.97 8.82
N ASN A 231 -20.52 4.43 10.04
CA ASN A 231 -19.16 4.37 10.61
C ASN A 231 -18.59 2.94 10.67
N ALA A 232 -19.40 1.93 10.93
CA ALA A 232 -19.00 0.52 10.92
C ALA A 232 -18.66 0.04 9.50
N GLU A 233 -19.41 0.48 8.49
CA GLU A 233 -19.14 0.17 7.08
C GLU A 233 -17.86 0.86 6.58
N ILE A 234 -17.65 2.13 6.95
CA ILE A 234 -16.40 2.85 6.67
C ILE A 234 -15.20 2.12 7.27
N LEU A 235 -15.30 1.71 8.53
CA LEU A 235 -14.23 0.98 9.22
C LEU A 235 -13.91 -0.35 8.52
N GLN A 236 -14.93 -1.15 8.21
CA GLN A 236 -14.73 -2.43 7.53
C GLN A 236 -14.17 -2.25 6.11
N ALA A 237 -14.67 -1.26 5.35
CA ALA A 237 -14.15 -0.95 4.02
C ALA A 237 -12.69 -0.46 4.07
N ALA A 238 -12.35 0.37 5.06
CA ALA A 238 -10.99 0.85 5.27
C ALA A 238 -10.03 -0.28 5.69
N GLU A 239 -10.50 -1.18 6.57
CA GLU A 239 -9.75 -2.38 6.98
C GLU A 239 -9.39 -3.26 5.79
N LEU A 240 -10.40 -3.65 5.00
CA LEU A 240 -10.21 -4.53 3.84
C LEU A 240 -9.36 -3.87 2.73
N HIS A 241 -9.53 -2.57 2.49
CA HIS A 241 -8.66 -1.83 1.57
C HIS A 241 -7.22 -1.79 2.11
N ALA A 242 -7.03 -1.57 3.42
CA ALA A 242 -5.71 -1.46 4.02
C ALA A 242 -4.93 -2.79 4.10
N GLU A 243 -5.62 -3.95 4.07
CA GLU A 243 -5.00 -5.28 4.00
C GLU A 243 -4.17 -5.48 2.71
N GLY A 244 -4.55 -4.80 1.62
CA GLY A 244 -3.87 -4.87 0.33
C GLY A 244 -3.06 -3.62 -0.01
N ASP A 245 -2.28 -3.75 -1.09
CA ASP A 245 -1.52 -2.64 -1.70
C ASP A 245 -2.15 -2.16 -3.02
N LEU A 246 -3.39 -2.54 -3.30
CA LEU A 246 -4.09 -2.12 -4.52
C LEU A 246 -4.69 -0.72 -4.33
N LYS A 247 -4.20 0.26 -5.09
CA LYS A 247 -4.66 1.65 -5.01
C LYS A 247 -6.06 1.83 -5.59
N GLU A 248 -6.39 1.00 -6.57
CA GLU A 248 -7.66 0.98 -7.30
C GLU A 248 -8.72 0.15 -6.57
N TRP A 249 -8.51 -0.23 -5.30
CA TRP A 249 -9.46 -1.04 -4.53
C TRP A 249 -10.86 -0.42 -4.50
N VAL A 250 -11.87 -1.22 -4.82
CA VAL A 250 -13.27 -0.77 -4.89
C VAL A 250 -14.09 -1.33 -3.73
N THR A 251 -14.95 -0.50 -3.17
CA THR A 251 -16.02 -0.87 -2.24
C THR A 251 -17.36 -0.70 -2.94
N ALA A 252 -18.05 -1.80 -3.19
CA ALA A 252 -19.36 -1.84 -3.84
C ALA A 252 -20.47 -2.06 -2.81
N VAL A 253 -21.59 -1.38 -3.01
CA VAL A 253 -22.75 -1.42 -2.13
C VAL A 253 -23.96 -1.83 -2.95
N VAL A 254 -24.69 -2.82 -2.48
CA VAL A 254 -25.93 -3.29 -3.11
C VAL A 254 -27.10 -2.95 -2.20
N LYS A 255 -28.07 -2.20 -2.72
CA LYS A 255 -29.23 -1.74 -1.96
C LYS A 255 -30.51 -1.91 -2.76
N LEU A 256 -31.64 -1.99 -2.06
CA LEU A 256 -32.96 -2.02 -2.68
C LEU A 256 -33.53 -0.60 -2.77
N GLU A 257 -33.71 -0.07 -3.98
CA GLU A 257 -34.35 1.22 -4.21
C GLU A 257 -35.80 1.03 -4.63
N VAL A 258 -36.69 1.83 -4.03
CA VAL A 258 -38.10 1.86 -4.44
C VAL A 258 -38.23 2.87 -5.56
N ASN A 259 -38.64 2.40 -6.74
CA ASN A 259 -38.87 3.26 -7.89
C ASN A 259 -40.19 4.05 -7.76
N GLU A 260 -40.38 5.03 -8.66
CA GLU A 260 -41.55 5.93 -8.62
C GLU A 260 -42.89 5.22 -8.78
N GLU A 261 -42.90 4.01 -9.36
CA GLU A 261 -44.09 3.18 -9.56
C GLU A 261 -44.38 2.25 -8.35
N GLY A 262 -43.56 2.32 -7.29
CA GLY A 262 -43.67 1.48 -6.10
C GLY A 262 -43.09 0.07 -6.29
N GLY A 263 -42.41 -0.19 -7.41
CA GLY A 263 -41.56 -1.36 -7.60
C GLY A 263 -40.25 -1.23 -6.84
N ALA A 264 -39.61 -2.35 -6.52
CA ALA A 264 -38.34 -2.38 -5.82
C ALA A 264 -37.27 -2.96 -6.74
N ASP A 265 -36.26 -2.15 -7.06
CA ASP A 265 -35.16 -2.51 -7.94
C ASP A 265 -33.86 -2.59 -7.14
N VAL A 266 -33.01 -3.55 -7.46
CA VAL A 266 -31.70 -3.67 -6.85
C VAL A 266 -30.74 -2.69 -7.53
N HIS A 267 -30.12 -1.83 -6.74
CA HIS A 267 -29.17 -0.81 -7.19
C HIS A 267 -27.77 -1.08 -6.66
N PHE A 268 -26.77 -0.81 -7.50
CA PHE A 268 -25.36 -0.92 -7.17
C PHE A 268 -24.73 0.48 -7.09
N GLU A 269 -24.01 0.75 -6.01
CA GLU A 269 -23.13 1.91 -5.89
C GLU A 269 -21.69 1.44 -5.72
N ALA A 270 -20.73 2.26 -6.16
CA ALA A 270 -19.32 1.94 -6.04
C ALA A 270 -18.55 3.15 -5.55
N PHE A 271 -17.69 2.90 -4.57
CA PHE A 271 -16.86 3.90 -3.92
C PHE A 271 -15.43 3.38 -3.80
N GLN A 272 -14.50 4.32 -3.74
CA GLN A 272 -13.16 4.10 -3.24
C GLN A 272 -13.02 4.86 -1.92
N MET A 273 -12.47 4.22 -0.89
CA MET A 273 -12.12 4.92 0.34
C MET A 273 -11.02 5.93 0.02
N SER A 274 -11.19 7.18 0.48
CA SER A 274 -10.22 8.24 0.23
C SER A 274 -8.85 7.95 0.85
N ASP A 275 -7.80 8.53 0.27
CA ASP A 275 -6.42 8.36 0.76
C ASP A 275 -6.29 8.80 2.23
N VAL A 276 -7.06 9.82 2.64
CA VAL A 276 -7.10 10.25 4.03
C VAL A 276 -7.78 9.23 4.93
N CYS A 277 -8.87 8.58 4.48
CA CYS A 277 -9.51 7.50 5.23
C CYS A 277 -8.51 6.36 5.50
N ILE A 278 -7.85 5.86 4.45
CA ILE A 278 -6.89 4.76 4.56
C ILE A 278 -5.68 5.14 5.43
N ARG A 279 -5.18 6.38 5.30
CA ARG A 279 -4.11 6.89 6.17
C ARG A 279 -4.53 6.95 7.63
N LEU A 280 -5.69 7.54 7.93
CA LEU A 280 -6.22 7.62 9.30
C LEU A 280 -6.41 6.23 9.92
N PHE A 281 -6.87 5.26 9.13
CA PHE A 281 -7.00 3.87 9.56
C PHE A 281 -5.64 3.24 9.86
N LYS A 282 -4.67 3.33 8.94
CA LYS A 282 -3.31 2.78 9.11
C LYS A 282 -2.54 3.43 10.27
N GLU A 283 -2.83 4.70 10.59
CA GLU A 283 -2.29 5.41 11.75
C GLU A 283 -3.03 5.06 13.07
N GLY A 284 -4.07 4.23 13.01
CA GLY A 284 -4.84 3.77 14.16
C GLY A 284 -5.68 4.87 14.81
N LEU A 285 -6.05 5.92 14.06
CA LEU A 285 -6.75 7.10 14.56
C LEU A 285 -8.26 6.92 14.68
N PHE A 286 -8.86 5.97 13.97
CA PHE A 286 -10.27 5.66 14.18
C PHE A 286 -10.52 5.05 15.57
N GLU A 287 -11.63 5.42 16.18
CA GLU A 287 -12.22 4.68 17.29
C GLU A 287 -12.98 3.47 16.75
N SER A 288 -12.58 2.28 17.17
CA SER A 288 -13.14 1.00 16.71
C SER A 288 -14.36 0.55 17.52
N GLU A 289 -14.57 1.12 18.70
CA GLU A 289 -15.72 0.83 19.56
C GLU A 289 -16.80 1.87 19.33
N VAL A 290 -17.74 1.54 18.46
CA VAL A 290 -18.92 2.38 18.20
C VAL A 290 -19.94 2.10 19.30
N GLY A 291 -20.11 3.05 20.23
CA GLY A 291 -21.14 2.96 21.27
C GLY A 291 -22.55 2.92 20.66
N ALA A 292 -23.51 2.31 21.36
CA ALA A 292 -24.89 2.15 20.86
C ALA A 292 -25.60 3.48 20.53
N ASP A 293 -25.17 4.58 21.15
CA ASP A 293 -25.71 5.93 20.93
C ASP A 293 -24.91 6.75 19.89
N ALA A 294 -23.92 6.15 19.23
CA ALA A 294 -23.11 6.86 18.25
C ALA A 294 -23.92 7.13 16.97
N ASP A 295 -23.78 8.35 16.43
CA ASP A 295 -24.36 8.70 15.15
C ASP A 295 -23.69 7.88 14.03
N PRO A 296 -24.43 7.02 13.31
CA PRO A 296 -23.86 6.21 12.23
C PRO A 296 -23.28 7.04 11.09
N LYS A 297 -23.72 8.30 10.91
CA LYS A 297 -23.21 9.23 9.88
C LYS A 297 -21.79 9.72 10.17
N LEU A 298 -21.34 9.61 11.42
CA LEU A 298 -20.08 10.18 11.89
C LEU A 298 -19.10 9.09 12.33
N SER A 299 -17.89 9.14 11.77
CA SER A 299 -16.75 8.37 12.25
C SER A 299 -16.01 9.15 13.32
N ARG A 300 -15.72 8.49 14.44
CA ARG A 300 -15.04 9.10 15.60
C ARG A 300 -13.54 8.81 15.58
N MET A 301 -12.74 9.82 15.88
CA MET A 301 -11.28 9.81 15.90
C MET A 301 -10.76 9.88 17.34
N LYS A 302 -9.73 9.10 17.66
CA LYS A 302 -9.05 9.09 18.96
C LYS A 302 -8.38 10.43 19.28
N LYS A 303 -8.01 11.20 18.26
CA LYS A 303 -7.36 12.51 18.36
C LYS A 303 -8.08 13.51 17.47
N ASP A 304 -7.91 14.80 17.78
CA ASP A 304 -8.46 15.86 16.95
C ASP A 304 -7.84 15.84 15.56
N VAL A 305 -8.71 15.94 14.55
CA VAL A 305 -8.37 16.11 13.15
C VAL A 305 -8.96 17.43 12.64
N VAL A 306 -8.35 18.01 11.61
CA VAL A 306 -8.80 19.29 11.06
C VAL A 306 -9.75 19.03 9.90
N VAL A 307 -11.04 19.38 10.06
CA VAL A 307 -12.02 19.37 8.97
C VAL A 307 -12.33 20.81 8.59
N GLY A 308 -11.93 21.23 7.38
CA GLY A 308 -12.04 22.62 6.96
C GLY A 308 -11.11 23.54 7.77
N VAL A 309 -11.68 24.23 8.76
CA VAL A 309 -10.97 25.14 9.71
C VAL A 309 -11.22 24.78 11.18
N LYS A 310 -11.92 23.67 11.45
CA LYS A 310 -12.28 23.24 12.80
C LYS A 310 -11.49 22.00 13.19
N ASP A 311 -10.98 21.98 14.41
CA ASP A 311 -10.51 20.77 15.07
C ASP A 311 -11.73 20.00 15.60
N THR A 312 -11.85 18.72 15.25
CA THR A 312 -12.96 17.86 15.65
C THR A 312 -12.49 16.42 15.80
N LYS A 313 -13.22 15.64 16.60
CA LYS A 313 -13.07 14.18 16.67
C LYS A 313 -14.12 13.44 15.86
N GLU A 314 -15.15 14.11 15.39
CA GLU A 314 -16.23 13.52 14.60
C GLU A 314 -16.11 14.04 13.17
N VAL A 315 -16.01 13.10 12.24
CA VAL A 315 -15.87 13.36 10.81
C VAL A 315 -17.06 12.74 10.10
N ASP A 316 -17.72 13.53 9.25
CA ASP A 316 -18.79 13.04 8.38
C ASP A 316 -18.23 12.01 7.40
N ASN A 317 -18.89 10.84 7.31
CA ASN A 317 -18.41 9.71 6.52
C ASN A 317 -18.28 10.05 5.02
N ASP A 318 -19.01 11.04 4.50
CA ASP A 318 -18.92 11.45 3.11
C ASP A 318 -17.54 12.00 2.73
N PHE A 319 -16.72 12.47 3.70
CA PHE A 319 -15.33 12.86 3.44
C PHE A 319 -14.43 11.67 3.08
N PHE A 320 -14.88 10.45 3.37
CA PHE A 320 -14.14 9.22 3.10
C PHE A 320 -14.57 8.53 1.81
N LEU A 321 -15.66 8.99 1.19
CA LEU A 321 -16.23 8.36 0.01
C LEU A 321 -15.82 9.09 -1.26
N VAL A 322 -15.24 8.35 -2.20
CA VAL A 322 -14.94 8.83 -3.55
C VAL A 322 -15.72 7.97 -4.54
N VAL A 323 -16.65 8.57 -5.28
CA VAL A 323 -17.55 7.83 -6.19
C VAL A 323 -16.77 7.23 -7.35
N VAL A 324 -17.06 5.97 -7.68
CA VAL A 324 -16.49 5.24 -8.82
C VAL A 324 -17.58 4.92 -9.83
N LYS A 325 -17.29 5.08 -11.13
CA LYS A 325 -18.24 4.76 -12.20
C LYS A 325 -18.42 3.25 -12.33
N ILE A 326 -19.66 2.82 -12.54
CA ILE A 326 -20.01 1.40 -12.71
C ILE A 326 -20.28 1.10 -14.19
N PHE A 327 -19.70 0.00 -14.66
CA PHE A 327 -19.92 -0.61 -15.97
C PHE A 327 -20.24 -2.10 -15.77
N ASP A 328 -20.60 -2.79 -16.85
CA ASP A 328 -20.73 -4.23 -16.88
C ASP A 328 -19.91 -4.86 -18.01
N HIS A 329 -19.62 -6.14 -17.86
CA HIS A 329 -19.01 -6.97 -18.89
C HIS A 329 -19.51 -8.42 -18.79
N GLN A 330 -19.09 -9.24 -19.75
CA GLN A 330 -19.26 -10.69 -19.68
C GLN A 330 -17.87 -11.31 -19.56
N GLY A 331 -17.59 -11.86 -18.38
CA GLY A 331 -16.34 -12.51 -18.03
C GLY A 331 -16.20 -13.90 -18.66
N PRO A 332 -15.02 -14.53 -18.48
CA PRO A 332 -14.70 -15.83 -19.07
C PRO A 332 -15.25 -17.02 -18.29
N LEU A 333 -15.70 -16.81 -17.05
CA LEU A 333 -16.24 -17.82 -16.14
C LEU A 333 -17.77 -17.84 -16.22
N SER A 334 -18.37 -19.01 -16.01
CA SER A 334 -19.79 -19.09 -15.71
C SER A 334 -20.03 -18.88 -14.22
N ALA A 335 -21.21 -18.36 -13.86
CA ALA A 335 -21.69 -18.26 -12.48
C ALA A 335 -23.00 -19.06 -12.30
N THR A 336 -22.96 -20.36 -12.66
CA THR A 336 -24.16 -21.23 -12.65
C THR A 336 -24.09 -22.34 -11.60
N PHE A 337 -22.93 -22.52 -10.98
CA PHE A 337 -22.74 -23.44 -9.89
C PHE A 337 -23.22 -22.84 -8.54
N PRO A 338 -23.72 -23.66 -7.59
CA PRO A 338 -24.09 -23.16 -6.27
C PRO A 338 -22.91 -22.53 -5.52
N ILE A 339 -23.17 -21.39 -4.90
CA ILE A 339 -22.18 -20.59 -4.16
C ILE A 339 -22.10 -21.08 -2.71
N GLU A 340 -20.87 -21.24 -2.22
CA GLU A 340 -20.52 -21.60 -0.84
C GLU A 340 -21.04 -20.61 0.21
N ASN A 341 -21.04 -21.05 1.48
CA ASN A 341 -21.34 -20.20 2.65
C ASN A 341 -22.73 -19.52 2.64
N ARG A 342 -23.64 -19.99 1.78
CA ARG A 342 -25.06 -19.61 1.75
C ARG A 342 -25.91 -20.62 2.53
N ASN A 343 -27.20 -20.30 2.73
CA ASN A 343 -28.13 -21.13 3.51
C ASN A 343 -28.24 -22.59 3.03
N THR A 344 -28.03 -22.82 1.73
CA THR A 344 -28.02 -24.18 1.16
C THR A 344 -26.57 -24.62 0.92
N PRO A 345 -26.11 -25.70 1.56
CA PRO A 345 -24.75 -26.17 1.38
C PRO A 345 -24.54 -26.71 -0.04
N VAL A 346 -23.35 -26.47 -0.59
CA VAL A 346 -22.91 -27.06 -1.85
C VAL A 346 -22.65 -28.56 -1.64
N THR A 347 -23.18 -29.40 -2.53
CA THR A 347 -23.07 -30.87 -2.41
C THR A 347 -22.40 -31.49 -3.62
N MET A 348 -21.85 -32.69 -3.48
CA MET A 348 -21.30 -33.46 -4.61
C MET A 348 -22.35 -33.77 -5.68
N ARG A 349 -23.63 -33.86 -5.30
CA ARG A 349 -24.75 -33.99 -6.25
C ARG A 349 -24.88 -32.76 -7.15
N ALA A 350 -24.58 -31.57 -6.63
CA ALA A 350 -24.55 -30.36 -7.45
C ALA A 350 -23.45 -30.43 -8.51
N LEU A 351 -22.27 -30.96 -8.17
CA LEU A 351 -21.19 -31.22 -9.14
C LEU A 351 -21.68 -32.13 -10.27
N LYS A 352 -22.28 -33.28 -9.93
CA LYS A 352 -22.84 -34.21 -10.91
C LYS A 352 -23.88 -33.53 -11.81
N ASN A 353 -24.86 -32.86 -11.23
CA ASN A 353 -25.93 -32.19 -11.98
C ASN A 353 -25.38 -31.12 -12.92
N HIS A 354 -24.39 -30.34 -12.46
CA HIS A 354 -23.74 -29.33 -13.28
C HIS A 354 -23.00 -29.94 -14.46
N LEU A 355 -22.18 -30.96 -14.19
CA LEU A 355 -21.42 -31.68 -15.21
C LEU A 355 -22.33 -32.37 -16.24
N ASP A 356 -23.48 -32.91 -15.81
CA ASP A 356 -24.48 -33.54 -16.69
C ASP A 356 -25.17 -32.50 -17.59
N ARG A 357 -25.56 -31.34 -17.04
CA ARG A 357 -26.16 -30.23 -17.82
C ARG A 357 -25.21 -29.69 -18.87
N ALA A 358 -23.93 -29.57 -18.54
CA ALA A 358 -22.91 -29.03 -19.43
C ALA A 358 -22.24 -30.09 -20.33
N ARG A 359 -22.76 -31.32 -20.40
CA ARG A 359 -22.10 -32.45 -21.08
C ARG A 359 -21.79 -32.24 -22.57
N SER A 360 -22.49 -31.33 -23.24
CA SER A 360 -22.29 -30.99 -24.64
C SER A 360 -21.06 -30.10 -24.87
N LEU A 361 -20.53 -29.47 -23.82
CA LEU A 361 -19.39 -28.57 -23.89
C LEU A 361 -18.06 -29.30 -23.70
N PRO A 362 -16.94 -28.75 -24.22
CA PRO A 362 -15.60 -29.23 -23.88
C PRO A 362 -15.39 -29.26 -22.36
N PHE A 363 -14.61 -30.23 -21.87
CA PHE A 363 -14.45 -30.44 -20.42
C PHE A 363 -13.97 -29.18 -19.67
N VAL A 364 -13.02 -28.44 -20.24
CA VAL A 364 -12.53 -27.18 -19.66
C VAL A 364 -13.65 -26.15 -19.46
N LYS A 365 -14.59 -26.04 -20.40
CA LYS A 365 -15.75 -25.14 -20.30
C LYS A 365 -16.75 -25.60 -19.23
N ARG A 366 -16.87 -26.92 -19.01
CA ARG A 366 -17.75 -27.49 -17.97
C ARG A 366 -17.29 -27.12 -16.56
N ILE A 367 -15.99 -26.95 -16.36
CA ILE A 367 -15.37 -26.59 -15.08
C ILE A 367 -14.98 -25.11 -14.98
N SER A 368 -15.29 -24.29 -15.99
CA SER A 368 -14.97 -22.85 -16.02
C SER A 368 -15.96 -22.06 -15.14
N ASP A 369 -16.05 -22.39 -13.85
CA ASP A 369 -16.89 -21.75 -12.86
C ASP A 369 -16.09 -21.66 -11.55
N PHE A 370 -15.94 -20.46 -10.98
CA PHE A 370 -15.11 -20.27 -9.79
C PHE A 370 -15.60 -21.10 -8.59
N HIS A 371 -16.90 -21.13 -8.33
CA HIS A 371 -17.45 -21.84 -7.17
C HIS A 371 -17.34 -23.36 -7.33
N LEU A 372 -17.41 -23.85 -8.57
CA LEU A 372 -17.09 -25.25 -8.88
C LEU A 372 -15.61 -25.54 -8.62
N LEU A 373 -14.70 -24.68 -9.09
CA LEU A 373 -13.26 -24.85 -8.85
C LEU A 373 -12.95 -24.85 -7.36
N LEU A 374 -13.61 -24.01 -6.57
CA LEU A 374 -13.46 -23.98 -5.12
C LEU A 374 -13.91 -25.28 -4.45
N LEU A 375 -15.02 -25.87 -4.91
CA LEU A 375 -15.44 -27.20 -4.43
C LEU A 375 -14.38 -28.27 -4.73
N LEU A 376 -13.84 -28.27 -5.95
CA LEU A 376 -12.80 -29.23 -6.35
C LEU A 376 -11.50 -29.03 -5.57
N ALA A 377 -11.11 -27.78 -5.32
CA ALA A 377 -9.87 -27.42 -4.64
C ALA A 377 -9.76 -28.02 -3.24
N ARG A 378 -10.89 -28.33 -2.59
CA ARG A 378 -10.93 -29.02 -1.28
C ARG A 378 -10.37 -30.44 -1.30
N PHE A 379 -10.17 -31.02 -2.49
CA PHE A 379 -9.70 -32.39 -2.70
C PHE A 379 -8.39 -32.46 -3.50
N LEU A 380 -7.77 -31.31 -3.77
CA LEU A 380 -6.59 -31.18 -4.62
C LEU A 380 -5.43 -30.54 -3.83
N ASP A 381 -4.19 -30.76 -4.27
CA ASP A 381 -3.06 -30.05 -3.69
C ASP A 381 -3.12 -28.56 -4.05
N VAL A 382 -3.15 -27.69 -3.04
CA VAL A 382 -3.28 -26.24 -3.20
C VAL A 382 -2.08 -25.60 -3.91
N ASN A 383 -0.90 -26.19 -3.83
CA ASN A 383 0.32 -25.61 -4.39
C ASN A 383 0.60 -26.07 -5.83
N ALA A 384 0.10 -27.24 -6.22
CA ALA A 384 0.37 -27.83 -7.53
C ALA A 384 -0.89 -27.98 -8.38
N ASP A 385 -1.92 -28.64 -7.86
CA ASP A 385 -3.06 -29.09 -8.67
C ASP A 385 -4.06 -27.96 -8.91
N VAL A 386 -4.37 -27.18 -7.86
CA VAL A 386 -5.35 -26.08 -7.92
C VAL A 386 -4.91 -25.00 -8.94
N PRO A 387 -3.68 -24.47 -8.88
CA PRO A 387 -3.22 -23.50 -9.88
C PRO A 387 -3.16 -24.10 -11.28
N ALA A 388 -2.74 -25.36 -11.44
CA ALA A 388 -2.67 -26.01 -12.75
C ALA A 388 -4.05 -26.17 -13.41
N LEU A 389 -5.07 -26.52 -12.64
CA LEU A 389 -6.45 -26.63 -13.12
C LEU A 389 -7.02 -25.25 -13.49
N ALA A 390 -6.77 -24.24 -12.65
CA ALA A 390 -7.16 -22.85 -12.92
C ALA A 390 -6.48 -22.28 -14.17
N VAL A 391 -5.19 -22.57 -14.40
CA VAL A 391 -4.49 -22.19 -15.64
C VAL A 391 -5.16 -22.82 -16.86
N CYS A 392 -5.57 -24.10 -16.80
CA CYS A 392 -6.30 -24.72 -17.91
C CYS A 392 -7.59 -23.96 -18.24
N VAL A 393 -8.31 -23.50 -17.20
CA VAL A 393 -9.51 -22.66 -17.37
C VAL A 393 -9.16 -21.29 -17.95
N GLN A 394 -8.10 -20.65 -17.45
CA GLN A 394 -7.64 -19.35 -17.98
C GLN A 394 -7.29 -19.43 -19.47
N THR A 395 -6.47 -20.41 -19.87
CA THR A 395 -5.97 -20.57 -21.24
C THR A 395 -6.92 -21.35 -22.13
N GLN A 396 -8.03 -21.85 -21.58
CA GLN A 396 -9.02 -22.67 -22.26
C GLN A 396 -8.39 -23.89 -22.97
N THR A 397 -7.39 -24.49 -22.33
CA THR A 397 -6.65 -25.65 -22.84
C THR A 397 -7.25 -26.98 -22.38
N ALA A 398 -6.82 -28.07 -23.01
CA ALA A 398 -7.26 -29.40 -22.60
C ALA A 398 -6.84 -29.70 -21.15
N VAL A 399 -7.81 -30.13 -20.33
CA VAL A 399 -7.57 -30.57 -18.96
C VAL A 399 -6.90 -31.96 -18.99
N PRO A 400 -5.77 -32.17 -18.29
CA PRO A 400 -5.11 -33.47 -18.19
C PRO A 400 -6.07 -34.60 -17.79
N GLU A 401 -5.89 -35.77 -18.39
CA GLU A 401 -6.78 -36.92 -18.21
C GLU A 401 -6.92 -37.35 -16.74
N GLY A 402 -5.84 -37.26 -15.96
CA GLY A 402 -5.86 -37.56 -14.52
C GLY A 402 -6.87 -36.71 -13.74
N TYR A 403 -6.88 -35.40 -13.97
CA TYR A 403 -7.87 -34.51 -13.33
C TYR A 403 -9.29 -34.78 -13.81
N ARG A 404 -9.46 -35.06 -15.10
CA ARG A 404 -10.77 -35.40 -15.65
C ARG A 404 -11.36 -36.64 -14.98
N LEU A 405 -10.58 -37.72 -14.87
CA LEU A 405 -11.00 -38.96 -14.22
C LEU A 405 -11.31 -38.73 -12.74
N LEU A 406 -10.49 -37.95 -12.04
CA LEU A 406 -10.71 -37.60 -10.63
C LEU A 406 -12.03 -36.83 -10.44
N ILE A 407 -12.28 -35.81 -11.25
CA ILE A 407 -13.50 -34.99 -11.20
C ILE A 407 -14.74 -35.82 -11.56
N ASP A 408 -14.67 -36.64 -12.61
CA ASP A 408 -15.78 -37.54 -13.00
C ASP A 408 -16.06 -38.59 -11.90
N SER A 409 -15.02 -39.09 -11.22
CA SER A 409 -15.15 -40.00 -10.07
C SER A 409 -15.81 -39.32 -8.88
N MET A 410 -15.41 -38.08 -8.56
CA MET A 410 -16.00 -37.26 -7.51
C MET A 410 -17.49 -37.00 -7.76
N ALA A 411 -17.86 -36.70 -9.01
CA ALA A 411 -19.24 -36.52 -9.42
C ALA A 411 -20.07 -37.82 -9.39
N SER A 412 -19.43 -38.97 -9.62
CA SER A 412 -20.10 -40.27 -9.62
C SER A 412 -20.31 -40.86 -8.22
N ALA A 413 -19.56 -40.38 -7.23
CA ALA A 413 -19.65 -40.84 -5.84
C ALA A 413 -20.83 -40.23 -5.04
N SER A 414 -21.66 -39.36 -5.68
CA SER A 414 -22.72 -38.56 -5.04
C SER A 414 -24.12 -39.19 -5.04
#